data_AF-A0A1T4K1X2-F1
#
_entry.id   AF-A0A1T4K1X2-F1
#
_cell.length_a   1.000
_cell.length_b   1.000
_cell.length_c   1.000
_cell.angle_alpha   90.00
_cell.angle_beta   90.00
_cell.angle_gamma   90.00
#
_symmetry.space_group_name_H-M   'P 1'
#
loop_
_entity.id
_entity.type
_entity.pdbx_description
1 polymer ?
#
loop_
_entity_poly.entity_id
_entity_poly.type
_entity_poly.pdbx_seq_one_letter_code
_entity_poly.pdbx_strand_id
1 'polypeptide(L)'
;MAKKRQSFSKDFKAKVTLEALREESTIQEIAVKYGVHPNQIPQWKAHAIAGMADIFERPNKKSEETRKQEEEKDSLLKTIGEQKVEIDFLKKSTSRYTATIQSCRLCL
;
A
#
# COMPACT_ATOMS: atom_id res chain seq x y z
N MET A 1 -30.07 -5.48 -8.32
CA MET A 1 -29.65 -4.43 -7.36
C MET A 1 -28.46 -4.94 -6.58
N ALA A 2 -27.30 -4.28 -6.65
CA ALA A 2 -26.10 -4.74 -5.94
C ALA A 2 -26.23 -4.47 -4.44
N LYS A 3 -26.27 -5.52 -3.61
CA LYS A 3 -26.31 -5.40 -2.15
C LYS A 3 -25.02 -4.73 -1.66
N LYS A 4 -25.13 -3.60 -0.95
CA LYS A 4 -23.99 -2.87 -0.38
C LYS A 4 -23.16 -3.81 0.49
N ARG A 5 -21.86 -3.93 0.18
CA ARG A 5 -20.93 -4.78 0.93
C ARG A 5 -20.85 -4.27 2.37
N GLN A 6 -21.18 -5.11 3.34
CA GLN A 6 -20.98 -4.76 4.76
C GLN A 6 -19.49 -4.74 5.07
N SER A 7 -19.04 -3.63 5.66
CA SER A 7 -17.68 -3.46 6.17
C SER A 7 -17.64 -3.69 7.67
N PHE A 8 -16.70 -4.49 8.14
CA PHE A 8 -16.48 -4.76 9.56
C PHE A 8 -15.18 -4.09 10.04
N SER A 9 -15.16 -3.60 11.27
CA SER A 9 -13.96 -3.02 11.90
C SER A 9 -12.87 -4.07 12.12
N LYS A 10 -11.62 -3.62 12.27
CA LYS A 10 -10.47 -4.52 12.51
C LYS A 10 -10.64 -5.30 13.82
N ASP A 11 -11.05 -4.61 14.88
CA ASP A 11 -11.25 -5.21 16.22
C ASP A 11 -12.36 -6.26 16.21
N PHE A 12 -13.43 -6.00 15.45
CA PHE A 12 -14.54 -6.95 15.31
C PHE A 12 -14.07 -8.23 14.60
N LYS A 13 -13.33 -8.10 13.50
CA LYS A 13 -12.76 -9.27 12.80
C LYS A 13 -11.82 -10.05 13.70
N ALA A 14 -10.99 -9.37 14.49
CA ALA A 14 -10.08 -10.01 15.45
C ALA A 14 -10.87 -10.82 16.50
N LYS A 15 -11.92 -10.23 17.10
CA LYS A 15 -12.76 -10.91 18.09
C LYS A 15 -13.46 -12.15 17.52
N VAL A 16 -14.09 -12.04 16.36
CA VAL A 16 -14.76 -13.16 15.69
C VAL A 16 -13.76 -14.25 15.31
N THR A 17 -12.59 -13.87 14.81
CA THR A 17 -11.56 -14.82 14.41
C THR A 17 -10.95 -15.54 15.61
N LEU A 18 -10.77 -14.84 16.72
CA LEU A 18 -10.28 -15.43 17.96
C LEU A 18 -11.24 -16.50 18.49
N GLU A 19 -12.55 -16.22 18.48
CA GLU A 19 -13.57 -17.22 18.85
C GLU A 19 -13.58 -18.41 17.88
N ALA A 20 -13.43 -18.16 16.58
CA ALA A 20 -13.31 -19.23 15.57
C ALA A 20 -11.99 -20.04 15.65
N LEU A 21 -10.95 -19.50 16.29
CA LEU A 21 -9.68 -20.19 16.57
C LEU A 21 -9.74 -21.02 17.85
N ARG A 22 -10.61 -20.64 18.81
CA ARG A 22 -10.84 -21.43 20.03
C ARG A 22 -11.63 -22.71 19.77
N GLU A 23 -12.37 -22.77 18.66
CA GLU A 23 -13.17 -23.94 18.24
C GLU A 23 -14.25 -24.36 19.26
N GLU A 24 -14.59 -23.49 20.20
CA GLU A 24 -15.65 -23.66 21.22
C GLU A 24 -17.07 -23.59 20.62
N SER A 25 -17.21 -23.07 19.41
CA SER A 25 -18.49 -22.93 18.70
C SER A 25 -18.28 -23.14 17.21
N THR A 26 -19.30 -23.69 16.55
CA THR A 26 -19.25 -23.92 15.10
C THR A 26 -19.27 -22.59 14.34
N ILE A 27 -18.74 -22.57 13.12
CA ILE A 27 -18.73 -21.37 12.26
C ILE A 27 -20.16 -20.81 12.08
N GLN A 28 -21.15 -21.70 12.05
CA GLN A 28 -22.57 -21.42 11.89
C GLN A 28 -23.14 -20.72 13.13
N GLU A 29 -22.80 -21.18 14.33
CA GLU A 29 -23.22 -20.54 15.58
C GLU A 29 -22.56 -19.16 15.75
N ILE A 30 -21.27 -19.04 15.42
CA ILE A 30 -20.53 -17.77 15.43
C ILE A 30 -21.15 -16.78 14.42
N ALA A 31 -21.49 -17.26 13.23
CA ALA A 31 -22.18 -16.47 12.20
C ALA A 31 -23.52 -15.91 12.71
N VAL A 32 -24.32 -16.72 13.40
CA VAL A 32 -25.58 -16.27 14.00
C VAL A 32 -25.35 -15.29 15.15
N LYS A 33 -24.42 -15.60 16.06
CA LYS A 33 -24.10 -14.79 17.24
C LYS A 33 -23.64 -13.37 16.89
N TYR A 34 -22.84 -13.24 15.83
CA TYR A 34 -22.28 -11.96 15.40
C TYR A 34 -22.97 -11.34 14.18
N GLY A 35 -23.99 -12.01 13.61
CA GLY A 35 -24.69 -11.57 12.40
C GLY A 35 -23.80 -11.51 11.16
N VAL A 36 -22.78 -12.38 11.09
CA VAL A 36 -21.77 -12.43 10.01
C VAL A 36 -22.10 -13.56 9.05
N HIS A 37 -21.81 -13.38 7.76
CA HIS A 37 -22.02 -14.47 6.80
C HIS A 37 -21.02 -15.62 7.06
N PRO A 38 -21.46 -16.90 7.12
CA PRO A 38 -20.60 -18.03 7.46
C PRO A 38 -19.31 -18.12 6.65
N ASN A 39 -19.36 -17.81 5.34
CA ASN A 39 -18.16 -17.83 4.47
C ASN A 39 -17.11 -16.75 4.79
N GLN A 40 -17.45 -15.69 5.51
CA GLN A 40 -16.50 -14.63 5.86
C GLN A 40 -15.57 -15.03 7.01
N ILE A 41 -16.08 -15.83 7.95
CA ILE A 41 -15.34 -16.30 9.12
C ILE A 41 -14.12 -17.16 8.75
N PRO A 42 -14.20 -18.21 7.90
CA PRO A 42 -13.03 -18.99 7.52
C PRO A 42 -12.02 -18.16 6.71
N GLN A 43 -12.49 -17.18 5.92
CA GLN A 43 -11.60 -16.26 5.23
C GLN A 43 -10.81 -15.41 6.23
N TRP A 44 -11.45 -14.87 7.28
CA TRP A 44 -10.75 -14.13 8.33
C TRP A 44 -9.82 -15.03 9.15
N LYS A 45 -10.24 -16.27 9.46
CA LYS A 45 -9.38 -17.29 10.11
C LYS A 45 -8.11 -17.55 9.31
N ALA A 46 -8.23 -17.76 7.99
CA ALA A 46 -7.08 -17.94 7.11
C ALA A 46 -6.15 -16.72 7.10
N HIS A 47 -6.71 -15.51 6.99
CA HIS A 47 -5.91 -14.27 7.06
C HIS A 47 -5.19 -14.08 8.40
N ALA A 48 -5.86 -14.39 9.51
CA ALA A 48 -5.27 -14.26 10.83
C ALA A 48 -4.12 -15.26 11.02
N ILE A 49 -4.28 -16.52 10.58
CA ILE A 49 -3.23 -17.53 10.65
C ILE A 49 -2.02 -17.12 9.79
N ALA A 50 -2.26 -16.64 8.57
CA ALA A 50 -1.19 -16.19 7.67
C ALA A 50 -0.38 -15.03 8.24
N GLY A 51 -1.03 -14.03 8.85
CA GLY A 51 -0.36 -12.89 9.48
C GLY A 51 0.08 -13.10 10.92
N MET A 52 -0.18 -14.28 11.52
CA MET A 52 0.13 -14.53 12.93
C MET A 52 1.63 -14.63 13.18
N ALA A 53 2.37 -15.23 12.24
CA ALA A 53 3.82 -15.34 12.32
C ALA A 53 4.49 -13.96 12.38
N ASP A 54 3.99 -13.02 11.57
CA ASP A 54 4.52 -11.65 11.47
C ASP A 54 4.38 -10.87 12.79
N ILE A 55 3.34 -11.17 13.60
CA ILE A 55 3.12 -10.52 14.91
C ILE A 55 4.23 -10.91 15.91
N PHE A 56 4.80 -12.10 15.77
CA PHE A 56 5.88 -12.58 16.64
C PHE A 56 7.28 -12.18 16.13
N GLU A 57 7.38 -11.54 14.96
CA GLU A 57 8.64 -10.97 14.51
C GLU A 57 9.02 -9.74 15.37
N ARG A 58 10.31 -9.56 15.64
CA ARG A 58 10.78 -8.44 16.47
C ARG A 58 10.36 -7.11 15.81
N PRO A 59 9.81 -6.14 16.56
CA PRO A 59 9.29 -4.89 16.00
C PRO A 59 10.34 -4.03 15.30
N ASN A 60 11.64 -4.29 15.52
CA ASN A 60 12.76 -3.59 14.90
C ASN A 60 13.41 -4.36 13.73
N LYS A 61 12.92 -5.56 13.41
CA LYS A 61 13.29 -6.26 12.18
C LYS A 61 12.27 -5.90 11.12
N LYS A 62 12.61 -4.88 10.34
CA LYS A 62 11.88 -4.56 9.13
C LYS A 62 11.93 -5.78 8.21
N SER A 63 10.79 -6.24 7.70
CA SER A 63 10.76 -7.42 6.82
C SER A 63 11.73 -7.21 5.65
N GLU A 64 12.34 -8.29 5.16
CA GLU A 64 13.26 -8.23 4.02
C GLU A 64 12.61 -7.58 2.79
N GLU A 65 11.32 -7.84 2.54
CA GLU A 65 10.54 -7.18 1.47
C GLU A 65 10.44 -5.68 1.71
N THR A 66 10.19 -5.27 2.95
CA THR A 66 10.05 -3.85 3.28
C THR A 66 11.38 -3.13 3.14
N ARG A 67 12.52 -3.79 3.40
CA ARG A 67 13.86 -3.23 3.18
C ARG A 67 14.16 -3.08 1.70
N LYS A 68 13.90 -4.12 0.89
CA LYS A 68 14.05 -4.07 -0.58
C LYS A 68 13.21 -2.96 -1.21
N GLN A 69 11.97 -2.78 -0.75
CA GLN A 69 11.11 -1.70 -1.23
C GLN A 69 11.65 -0.31 -0.91
N GLU A 70 12.35 -0.13 0.21
CA GLU A 70 13.01 1.14 0.52
C GLU A 70 14.24 1.37 -0.34
N GLU A 71 15.08 0.36 -0.52
CA GLU A 71 16.25 0.43 -1.40
C GLU A 71 15.85 0.77 -2.84
N GLU A 72 14.77 0.15 -3.35
CA GLU A 72 14.20 0.47 -4.67
C GLU A 72 13.69 1.91 -4.73
N LYS A 73 12.98 2.37 -3.70
CA LYS A 73 12.49 3.75 -3.63
C LYS A 73 13.64 4.76 -3.63
N ASP A 74 14.69 4.51 -2.87
CA ASP A 74 15.85 5.38 -2.79
C ASP A 74 16.58 5.46 -4.15
N SER A 75 16.75 4.32 -4.83
CA SER A 75 17.30 4.25 -6.18
C SER A 75 16.46 5.04 -7.20
N LEU A 76 15.14 4.87 -7.15
CA LEU A 76 14.20 5.61 -8.00
C LEU A 76 14.23 7.11 -7.72
N LEU A 77 14.23 7.53 -6.45
CA LEU A 77 14.29 8.93 -6.06
C LEU A 77 15.59 9.60 -6.51
N LYS A 78 16.72 8.90 -6.43
CA LYS A 78 18.00 9.37 -6.96
C LYS A 78 17.92 9.61 -8.47
N THR A 79 17.39 8.63 -9.21
CA THR A 79 17.24 8.72 -10.67
C THR A 79 16.32 9.89 -11.07
N ILE A 80 15.20 10.06 -10.36
CA ILE A 80 14.28 11.19 -10.58
C ILE A 80 14.98 12.53 -10.32
N GLY A 81 15.82 12.60 -9.28
CA GLY A 81 16.61 13.79 -8.97
C GLY A 81 17.60 14.15 -10.08
N GLU A 82 18.36 13.18 -10.57
CA GLU A 82 19.29 13.34 -11.69
C GLU A 82 18.57 13.82 -12.96
N GLN A 83 17.48 13.13 -13.34
CA GLN A 83 16.66 13.51 -14.49
C GLN A 83 16.07 14.90 -14.35
N LYS A 84 15.63 15.30 -13.15
CA LYS A 84 15.09 16.64 -12.91
C LYS A 84 16.15 17.73 -13.15
N VAL A 85 17.38 17.52 -12.68
CA VAL A 85 18.50 18.44 -12.90
C VAL A 85 18.82 18.57 -14.39
N GLU A 86 18.88 17.45 -15.12
CA GLU A 86 19.12 17.44 -16.56
C GLU A 86 18.02 18.19 -17.32
N ILE A 87 16.75 17.90 -17.01
CA ILE A 87 15.60 18.57 -17.64
C ILE A 87 15.63 20.07 -17.36
N ASP A 88 15.88 20.48 -16.12
CA ASP A 88 15.93 21.90 -15.75
C ASP A 88 17.10 22.61 -16.42
N PHE A 89 18.24 21.93 -16.58
CA PHE A 89 19.38 22.44 -17.33
C PHE A 89 19.03 22.64 -18.82
N LEU A 90 18.42 21.64 -19.46
CA LEU A 90 18.02 21.69 -20.86
C LEU A 90 16.93 22.75 -21.12
N LYS A 91 15.96 22.91 -20.22
CA LYS A 91 14.96 23.98 -20.29
C LYS A 91 15.61 25.36 -20.21
N LYS A 92 16.57 25.53 -19.29
CA LYS A 92 17.29 26.81 -19.15
C LYS A 92 18.15 27.12 -20.37
N SER A 93 18.82 26.13 -20.95
CA SER A 93 19.65 26.34 -22.15
C SER A 93 18.79 26.67 -23.36
N THR A 94 17.75 25.89 -23.64
CA THR A 94 16.81 26.14 -24.75
C THR A 94 16.14 27.50 -24.63
N SER A 95 15.69 27.90 -23.43
CA SER A 95 15.12 29.24 -23.20
C SER A 95 16.11 30.38 -23.50
N ARG A 96 17.39 30.22 -23.18
CA ARG A 96 18.42 31.22 -23.56
C ARG A 96 18.58 31.29 -25.08
N TYR A 97 18.65 30.15 -25.76
CA TYR A 97 18.79 30.10 -27.21
C TYR A 97 17.59 30.72 -27.94
N THR A 98 16.36 30.41 -27.51
CA THR A 98 15.14 30.99 -28.10
C THR A 98 15.07 32.49 -27.87
N ALA A 99 15.44 32.98 -26.68
CA ALA A 99 15.52 34.41 -26.39
C ALA A 99 16.51 35.14 -27.31
N THR A 100 17.70 34.57 -27.54
CA THR A 100 18.70 35.15 -28.45
C THR A 100 18.22 35.17 -29.90
N ILE A 101 17.62 34.08 -30.39
CA ILE A 101 17.08 34.01 -31.76
C ILE A 101 15.94 35.03 -31.94
N GLN A 102 15.05 35.15 -30.97
CA GLN A 102 13.93 36.07 -31.00
C GLN A 102 14.39 37.52 -30.96
N SER A 103 15.43 37.84 -30.18
CA SER A 103 16.08 39.15 -30.18
C SER A 103 16.73 39.49 -31.51
N CYS A 104 17.42 38.54 -32.16
CA CYS A 104 18.00 38.78 -33.50
C CYS A 104 16.92 38.94 -34.58
N ARG A 105 15.78 38.26 -34.46
CA ARG A 105 14.66 38.35 -35.42
C ARG A 105 13.85 39.65 -35.30
N LEU A 106 13.92 40.33 -34.16
CA LEU A 106 13.31 41.66 -33.92
C LEU A 106 14.21 42.82 -34.37
N CYS A 107 15.48 42.56 -34.69
CA CYS A 107 16.44 43.55 -35.21
C CYS A 107 16.56 43.55 -36.76
N LEU A 108 15.87 42.64 -37.46
CA LEU A 108 15.67 42.69 -38.93
C LEU A 108 14.24 43.16 -39.23
#